data_AF-A0A927VNT9-F1
#
_entry.id   AF-A0A927VNT9-F1
#
_cell.length_a   1.000
_cell.length_b   1.000
_cell.length_c   1.000
_cell.angle_alpha   90.00
_cell.angle_beta   90.00
_cell.angle_gamma   90.00
#
_symmetry.space_group_name_H-M   'P 1'
#
loop_
_entity.id
_entity.type
_entity.pdbx_description
1 polymer ?
#
loop_
_entity_poly.entity_id
_entity_poly.type
_entity_poly.pdbx_seq_one_letter_code
_entity_poly.pdbx_strand_id
1 'polypeptide(L)'
;MAFDGSAVAALTDELKKKLENGRIAKIVQPEKDTLLLTVKSDSGQYRLFISVNPSLPVMYLTQENMTAPLQAPAFCMLLRKHIQSGRIISITQPSMERIINIEIEHRNEMGDLCTKILTTELMGKHSNIIFRDGDRILDSIRHVSALVSSVREVLPGRDYFIPFEDGKLDPFNTDFERFEEKVCHGSLPVFKSLYTSVTGFSPSLSEEVAYNAGLDGQRSSESLSLEESLALFQSFKKTMRIIEGREFAPAIIYDKGIPSQFTAFDLKNNSKKISEHME
;
A
#
# COMPACT_ATOMS: atom_id res chain seq x y z
N MET A 1 11.05 -4.96 -7.28
CA MET A 1 10.71 -4.73 -5.85
C MET A 1 9.22 -4.71 -5.72
N ALA A 2 8.64 -5.63 -4.95
CA ALA A 2 7.19 -5.73 -4.80
C ALA A 2 6.76 -5.03 -3.51
N PHE A 3 6.63 -3.70 -3.56
CA PHE A 3 5.82 -2.98 -2.57
C PHE A 3 4.35 -3.23 -2.94
N ASP A 4 3.88 -4.47 -2.72
CA ASP A 4 2.58 -4.96 -3.15
C ASP A 4 1.48 -4.72 -2.10
N GLY A 5 0.26 -5.19 -2.35
CA GLY A 5 -0.86 -5.01 -1.43
C GLY A 5 -0.60 -5.65 -0.07
N SER A 6 0.13 -6.77 -0.01
CA SER A 6 0.44 -7.45 1.24
C SER A 6 1.48 -6.70 2.07
N ALA A 7 2.49 -6.12 1.42
CA ALA A 7 3.45 -5.23 2.07
C ALA A 7 2.77 -3.98 2.64
N VAL A 8 1.81 -3.41 1.90
CA VAL A 8 1.01 -2.27 2.35
C VAL A 8 0.10 -2.64 3.52
N ALA A 9 -0.44 -3.86 3.54
CA ALA A 9 -1.24 -4.37 4.67
C ALA A 9 -0.40 -4.48 5.94
N ALA A 10 0.81 -5.05 5.82
CA ALA A 10 1.76 -5.16 6.93
C ALA A 10 2.17 -3.79 7.47
N LEU A 11 2.52 -2.85 6.57
CA LEU A 11 2.84 -1.48 6.94
C LEU A 11 1.64 -0.79 7.61
N THR A 12 0.44 -0.95 7.06
CA THR A 12 -0.78 -0.36 7.63
C THR A 12 -1.02 -0.84 9.06
N ASP A 13 -0.82 -2.14 9.33
CA ASP A 13 -0.93 -2.68 10.68
C ASP A 13 0.13 -2.10 11.64
N GLU A 14 1.38 -1.98 11.18
CA GLU A 14 2.45 -1.34 11.96
C GLU A 14 2.11 0.12 12.30
N LEU A 15 1.67 0.89 11.29
CA LEU A 15 1.32 2.30 11.46
C LEU A 15 0.12 2.47 12.39
N LYS A 16 -0.91 1.62 12.30
CA LYS A 16 -2.04 1.62 13.24
C LYS A 16 -1.55 1.48 14.68
N LYS A 17 -0.76 0.45 14.95
CA LYS A 17 -0.24 0.14 16.29
C LYS A 17 0.59 1.28 16.89
N LYS A 18 1.35 2.00 16.07
CA LYS A 18 2.31 3.03 16.54
C LYS A 18 1.75 4.47 16.49
N LEU A 19 0.90 4.80 15.52
CA LEU A 19 0.52 6.18 15.18
C LEU A 19 -0.96 6.50 15.43
N GLU A 20 -1.86 5.52 15.43
CA GLU A 20 -3.28 5.76 15.65
C GLU A 20 -3.50 6.38 17.04
N ASN A 21 -4.43 7.33 17.13
CA ASN A 21 -4.63 8.24 18.27
C ASN A 21 -3.48 9.23 18.55
N GLY A 22 -2.36 9.13 17.85
CA GLY A 22 -1.26 10.07 17.94
C GLY A 22 -1.59 11.44 17.34
N ARG A 23 -0.89 12.47 17.80
CA ARG A 23 -1.00 13.85 17.30
C ARG A 23 0.16 14.20 16.38
N ILE A 24 -0.15 14.79 15.23
CA ILE A 24 0.86 15.28 14.29
C ILE A 24 1.53 16.52 14.89
N ALA A 25 2.74 16.35 15.42
CA ALA A 25 3.50 17.43 16.06
C ALA A 25 4.23 18.32 15.04
N LYS A 26 4.68 17.77 13.92
CA LYS A 26 5.44 18.50 12.91
C LYS A 26 5.26 17.90 11.53
N ILE A 27 5.18 18.76 10.51
CA ILE A 27 5.11 18.39 9.09
C ILE A 27 6.28 19.06 8.36
N VAL A 28 7.10 18.26 7.68
CA VAL A 28 8.24 18.74 6.90
C VAL A 28 8.20 18.10 5.51
N GLN A 29 8.51 18.86 4.47
CA GLN A 29 8.73 18.37 3.12
C GLN A 29 10.21 18.60 2.80
N PRO A 30 11.09 17.62 3.05
CA PRO A 30 12.54 17.81 2.92
C PRO A 30 12.96 17.91 1.44
N GLU A 31 12.29 17.17 0.56
CA GLU A 31 12.48 17.23 -0.89
C GLU A 31 11.14 17.40 -1.62
N LYS A 32 11.20 17.59 -2.94
CA LYS A 32 10.00 17.81 -3.77
C LYS A 32 8.96 16.71 -3.62
N ASP A 33 9.39 15.45 -3.55
CA ASP A 33 8.53 14.27 -3.59
C ASP A 33 8.48 13.50 -2.26
N THR A 34 8.84 14.15 -1.16
CA THR A 34 8.93 13.50 0.15
C THR A 34 8.19 14.27 1.24
N LEU A 35 7.67 13.57 2.24
CA LEU A 35 7.00 14.16 3.39
C LEU A 35 7.45 13.42 4.65
N LEU A 36 7.73 14.19 5.71
CA LEU A 36 8.08 13.68 7.03
C LEU A 36 7.05 14.19 8.03
N LEU A 37 6.27 13.28 8.61
CA LEU A 37 5.32 13.57 9.68
C LEU A 37 5.92 13.12 11.01
N THR A 38 6.11 14.04 11.94
CA THR A 38 6.42 13.69 13.33
C THR A 38 5.12 13.54 14.09
N VAL A 39 4.87 12.35 14.63
CA VAL A 39 3.66 12.00 15.38
C VAL A 39 4.05 11.68 16.81
N LYS A 40 3.33 12.26 17.77
CA LYS A 40 3.44 11.93 19.19
C LYS A 40 2.23 11.09 19.58
N SER A 41 2.45 9.84 19.95
CA SER A 41 1.45 8.93 20.49
C SER A 41 1.84 8.53 21.92
N ASP A 42 0.96 7.78 22.60
CA ASP A 42 1.23 7.28 23.94
C ASP A 42 2.44 6.33 23.97
N SER A 43 2.74 5.69 22.84
CA SER A 43 3.90 4.80 22.64
C SER A 43 5.20 5.57 22.37
N GLY A 44 5.15 6.90 22.21
CA GLY A 44 6.32 7.75 22.02
C GLY A 44 6.23 8.68 20.81
N GLN A 45 7.39 9.20 20.40
CA GLN A 45 7.49 10.06 19.23
C GLN A 45 8.04 9.27 18.03
N TYR A 46 7.26 9.20 16.96
CA TYR A 46 7.62 8.53 15.72
C TYR A 46 7.75 9.54 14.58
N ARG A 47 8.57 9.24 13.59
CA ARG A 47 8.63 10.00 12.34
C ARG A 47 8.26 9.07 11.19
N LEU A 48 7.15 9.39 10.52
CA LEU A 48 6.72 8.71 9.32
C LEU A 48 7.32 9.42 8.12
N PHE A 49 8.24 8.74 7.44
CA PHE A 49 8.78 9.19 6.16
C PHE A 49 7.94 8.62 5.02
N ILE A 50 7.61 9.48 4.06
CA ILE A 50 6.83 9.14 2.86
C ILE A 50 7.60 9.67 1.67
N SER A 51 7.95 8.82 0.73
CA SER A 51 8.52 9.16 -0.57
C SER A 51 7.60 8.67 -1.66
N VAL A 52 7.28 9.56 -2.60
CA VAL A 52 6.61 9.19 -3.86
C VAL A 52 7.54 9.38 -5.06
N ASN A 53 8.85 9.49 -4.82
CA ASN A 53 9.86 9.53 -5.87
C ASN A 53 9.68 8.35 -6.85
N PRO A 54 9.68 8.56 -8.19
CA PRO A 54 9.35 7.50 -9.15
C PRO A 54 10.32 6.31 -9.09
N SER A 55 11.57 6.56 -8.67
CA SER A 55 12.62 5.56 -8.54
C SER A 55 12.49 4.72 -7.26
N LEU A 56 11.95 5.30 -6.19
CA LEU A 56 11.82 4.64 -4.88
C LEU A 56 10.63 5.20 -4.09
N PRO A 57 9.39 4.81 -4.45
CA PRO A 57 8.22 5.14 -3.65
C PRO A 57 8.17 4.21 -2.44
N VAL A 58 8.26 4.79 -1.24
CA VAL A 58 8.35 4.05 0.02
C VAL A 58 7.70 4.84 1.15
N MET A 59 7.22 4.13 2.16
CA MET A 59 6.75 4.69 3.41
C MET A 59 7.28 3.84 4.56
N TYR A 60 7.86 4.46 5.58
CA TYR A 60 8.40 3.75 6.75
C TYR A 60 8.57 4.68 7.96
N LEU A 61 8.67 4.09 9.14
CA LEU A 61 9.01 4.81 10.36
C LEU A 61 10.53 4.93 10.51
N THR A 62 11.01 6.12 10.87
CA THR A 62 12.44 6.41 11.05
C THR A 62 12.72 7.16 12.34
N GLN A 63 13.93 6.98 12.86
CA GLN A 63 14.47 7.80 13.96
C GLN A 63 15.20 9.04 13.44
N GLU A 64 15.54 9.07 12.15
CA GLU A 64 16.25 10.17 11.54
C GLU A 64 15.35 11.40 11.39
N ASN A 65 15.92 12.55 11.69
CA ASN A 65 15.28 13.83 11.41
C ASN A 65 15.82 14.35 10.08
N MET A 66 14.96 15.02 9.31
CA MET A 66 15.37 15.61 8.03
C MET A 66 15.32 17.12 8.10
N THR A 67 16.30 17.76 7.47
CA THR A 67 16.40 19.23 7.43
C THR A 67 15.24 19.79 6.62
N ALA A 68 14.55 20.78 7.19
CA ALA A 68 13.50 21.48 6.45
C ALA A 68 14.16 22.43 5.43
N PRO A 69 13.58 22.60 4.23
CA PRO A 69 14.04 23.63 3.31
C PRO A 69 13.84 25.02 3.94
N LEU A 70 14.65 26.00 3.50
CA LEU A 70 14.57 27.39 3.98
C LEU A 70 13.16 27.98 3.82
N GLN A 71 12.46 27.61 2.74
CA GLN A 71 11.07 27.94 2.52
C GLN A 71 10.27 26.66 2.35
N ALA A 72 9.19 26.52 3.12
CA ALA A 72 8.30 25.36 3.01
C ALA A 72 7.50 25.44 1.70
N PRO A 73 7.41 24.36 0.90
CA PRO A 73 6.56 24.34 -0.28
C PRO A 73 5.08 24.54 0.05
N ALA A 74 4.30 24.99 -0.95
CA ALA A 74 2.88 25.32 -0.77
C ALA A 74 2.05 24.15 -0.22
N PHE A 75 2.27 22.93 -0.74
CA PHE A 75 1.60 21.72 -0.25
C PHE A 75 1.88 21.48 1.24
N CYS A 76 3.15 21.54 1.65
CA CYS A 76 3.54 21.42 3.06
C CYS A 76 2.88 22.49 3.94
N MET A 77 2.82 23.74 3.47
CA MET A 77 2.12 24.82 4.19
C MET A 77 0.62 24.57 4.33
N LEU A 78 -0.03 24.05 3.29
CA LEU A 78 -1.45 23.68 3.34
C LEU A 78 -1.69 22.59 4.38
N LEU A 79 -0.88 21.53 4.39
CA LEU A 79 -0.95 20.49 5.41
C LEU A 79 -0.78 21.09 6.81
N ARG A 80 0.19 21.98 7.01
CA ARG A 80 0.41 22.64 8.31
C ARG A 80 -0.81 23.46 8.75
N LYS A 81 -1.44 24.20 7.82
CA LYS A 81 -2.63 24.99 8.10
C LYS A 81 -3.79 24.10 8.61
N HIS A 82 -3.98 22.94 8.00
CA HIS A 82 -5.16 22.11 8.27
C HIS A 82 -4.93 21.04 9.33
N ILE A 83 -3.84 20.27 9.26
CA ILE A 83 -3.69 19.03 10.05
C ILE A 83 -2.54 19.07 11.06
N GLN A 84 -1.79 20.17 11.18
CA GLN A 84 -0.81 20.29 12.25
C GLN A 84 -1.52 20.30 13.61
N SER A 85 -1.03 19.50 14.54
CA SER A 85 -1.65 19.20 15.84
C SER A 85 -2.94 18.37 15.77
N GLY A 86 -3.36 17.95 14.57
CA GLY A 86 -4.46 17.03 14.36
C GLY A 86 -4.16 15.64 14.93
N ARG A 87 -5.22 14.93 15.34
CA ARG A 87 -5.16 13.56 15.86
C ARG A 87 -5.43 12.59 14.72
N ILE A 88 -4.55 11.60 14.54
CA ILE A 88 -4.80 10.49 13.63
C ILE A 88 -5.88 9.61 14.26
N ILE A 89 -7.03 9.50 13.62
CA ILE A 89 -8.18 8.73 14.14
C ILE A 89 -8.33 7.37 13.45
N SER A 90 -7.78 7.20 12.25
CA SER A 90 -7.83 5.96 11.50
C SER A 90 -6.71 5.91 10.48
N ILE A 91 -6.16 4.71 10.25
CA ILE A 91 -5.23 4.43 9.15
C ILE A 91 -5.82 3.24 8.39
N THR A 92 -6.01 3.31 7.09
CA THR A 92 -6.66 2.22 6.34
C THR A 92 -6.00 1.95 5.00
N GLN A 93 -6.13 0.70 4.55
CA GLN A 93 -5.84 0.28 3.19
C GLN A 93 -7.18 -0.04 2.51
N PRO A 94 -7.50 0.59 1.37
CA PRO A 94 -8.67 0.22 0.57
C PRO A 94 -8.46 -1.15 -0.11
N SER A 95 -9.22 -2.17 0.28
CA SER A 95 -9.02 -3.55 -0.18
C SER A 95 -7.53 -3.93 -0.08
N MET A 96 -6.91 -4.46 -1.14
CA MET A 96 -5.49 -4.78 -1.25
C MET A 96 -4.74 -3.77 -2.14
N GLU A 97 -5.27 -2.56 -2.30
CA GLU A 97 -4.62 -1.52 -3.09
C GLU A 97 -3.31 -1.06 -2.46
N ARG A 98 -2.41 -0.53 -3.29
CA ARG A 98 -1.14 0.07 -2.81
C ARG A 98 -1.36 1.50 -2.33
N ILE A 99 -2.33 1.67 -1.46
CA ILE A 99 -2.84 2.95 -0.99
C ILE A 99 -3.00 2.90 0.53
N ILE A 100 -2.53 3.94 1.20
CA ILE A 100 -2.72 4.14 2.64
C ILE A 100 -3.46 5.46 2.85
N ASN A 101 -4.60 5.39 3.53
CA ASN A 101 -5.35 6.56 3.98
C ASN A 101 -5.05 6.80 5.46
N ILE A 102 -4.67 8.03 5.81
CA ILE A 102 -4.55 8.49 7.20
C ILE A 102 -5.65 9.52 7.43
N GLU A 103 -6.67 9.17 8.21
CA GLU A 103 -7.74 10.07 8.61
C GLU A 103 -7.31 10.87 9.84
N ILE A 104 -7.45 12.19 9.74
CA ILE A 104 -6.91 13.13 10.72
C ILE A 104 -8.04 14.07 11.15
N GLU A 105 -8.36 14.01 12.42
CA GLU A 105 -9.28 14.91 13.08
C GLU A 105 -8.54 16.17 13.56
N HIS A 106 -9.10 17.33 13.27
CA HIS A 106 -8.56 18.62 13.69
C HIS A 106 -9.71 19.59 14.03
N ARG A 107 -9.36 20.72 14.65
CA ARG A 107 -10.29 21.83 14.84
C ARG A 107 -10.02 22.91 13.79
N ASN A 108 -11.07 23.40 13.15
CA ASN A 108 -10.97 24.52 12.22
C ASN A 108 -10.80 25.86 12.98
N GLU A 109 -10.74 26.97 12.23
CA GLU A 109 -10.58 28.33 12.80
C GLU A 109 -11.77 28.75 13.70
N MET A 110 -12.95 28.16 13.53
CA MET A 110 -14.14 28.38 14.36
C MET A 110 -14.22 27.44 15.57
N GLY A 111 -13.28 26.49 15.68
CA GLY A 111 -13.22 25.50 16.75
C GLY A 111 -14.04 24.23 16.50
N ASP A 112 -14.69 24.10 15.35
CA ASP A 112 -15.46 22.90 14.98
C ASP A 112 -14.54 21.73 14.66
N LEU A 113 -15.01 20.53 15.00
CA LEU A 113 -14.32 19.29 14.68
C LEU A 113 -14.48 18.97 13.19
N CYS A 114 -13.37 18.70 12.51
CA CYS A 114 -13.34 18.40 11.09
C CYS A 114 -12.37 17.24 10.84
N THR A 115 -12.69 16.40 9.85
CA THR A 115 -11.82 15.30 9.43
C THR A 115 -11.24 15.60 8.06
N LYS A 116 -9.95 15.32 7.87
CA LYS A 116 -9.26 15.33 6.57
C LYS A 116 -8.57 14.01 6.36
N ILE A 117 -8.28 13.68 5.10
CA ILE A 117 -7.64 12.41 4.76
C ILE A 117 -6.34 12.73 4.01
N LEU A 118 -5.23 12.16 4.47
CA LEU A 118 -3.97 12.13 3.76
C LEU A 118 -3.83 10.76 3.11
N THR A 119 -4.01 10.70 1.79
CA THR A 119 -3.95 9.50 0.99
C THR A 119 -2.58 9.39 0.32
N THR A 120 -1.87 8.28 0.55
CA THR A 120 -0.60 7.99 -0.14
C THR A 120 -0.79 6.82 -1.08
N GLU A 121 -0.41 6.99 -2.34
CA GLU A 121 -0.46 5.96 -3.38
C GLU A 121 0.97 5.56 -3.76
N LEU A 122 1.29 4.27 -3.71
CA LEU A 122 2.64 3.72 -3.94
C LEU A 122 2.68 2.90 -5.24
N MET A 123 2.45 3.58 -6.37
CA MET A 123 2.28 2.99 -7.70
C MET A 123 3.46 3.27 -8.65
N GLY A 124 4.71 3.27 -8.15
CA GLY A 124 5.89 3.56 -8.99
C GLY A 124 5.89 5.02 -9.47
N LYS A 125 5.99 5.22 -10.78
CA LYS A 125 5.95 6.56 -11.40
C LYS A 125 4.63 7.32 -11.18
N HIS A 126 3.56 6.62 -10.82
CA HIS A 126 2.25 7.20 -10.55
C HIS A 126 2.01 7.48 -9.05
N SER A 127 3.02 7.23 -8.21
CA SER A 127 2.90 7.47 -6.77
C SER A 127 2.61 8.94 -6.46
N ASN A 128 1.77 9.17 -5.44
CA ASN A 128 1.34 10.51 -5.06
C ASN A 128 0.96 10.59 -3.57
N ILE A 129 0.99 11.80 -3.02
CA ILE A 129 0.46 12.13 -1.69
C ILE A 129 -0.63 13.15 -1.91
N ILE A 130 -1.86 12.79 -1.58
CA ILE A 130 -3.08 13.53 -1.89
C ILE A 130 -3.75 13.90 -0.58
N PHE A 131 -4.04 15.19 -0.41
CA PHE A 131 -4.75 15.72 0.75
C PHE A 131 -6.19 16.03 0.36
N ARG A 132 -7.17 15.45 1.07
CA ARG A 132 -8.58 15.52 0.69
C ARG A 132 -9.52 15.71 1.88
N ASP A 133 -10.73 16.16 1.56
CA ASP A 133 -11.87 16.38 2.45
C ASP A 133 -13.05 15.54 1.97
N GLY A 134 -13.29 14.41 2.63
CA GLY A 134 -14.05 13.32 2.01
C GLY A 134 -13.42 12.96 0.67
N ASP A 135 -14.19 13.00 -0.41
CA ASP A 135 -13.69 12.73 -1.75
C ASP A 135 -13.12 13.98 -2.44
N ARG A 136 -13.30 15.19 -1.91
CA ARG A 136 -12.80 16.39 -2.57
C ARG A 136 -11.31 16.58 -2.33
N ILE A 137 -10.51 16.60 -3.40
CA ILE A 137 -9.07 16.89 -3.33
C ILE A 137 -8.88 18.35 -2.92
N LEU A 138 -8.13 18.57 -1.84
CA LEU A 138 -7.69 19.90 -1.42
C LEU A 138 -6.40 20.28 -2.14
N ASP A 139 -5.42 19.38 -2.17
CA ASP A 139 -4.19 19.51 -2.94
C ASP A 139 -3.44 18.17 -3.01
N SER A 140 -2.34 18.11 -3.74
CA SER A 140 -1.45 16.94 -3.79
C SER A 140 0.01 17.36 -3.96
N ILE A 141 0.94 16.50 -3.55
CA ILE A 141 2.38 16.76 -3.73
C ILE A 141 2.76 16.76 -5.22
N ARG A 142 2.01 16.04 -6.07
CA ARG A 142 2.13 16.07 -7.54
C ARG A 142 0.78 16.28 -8.20
N HIS A 143 0.66 17.39 -8.92
CA HIS A 143 -0.50 17.69 -9.76
C HIS A 143 -0.48 16.82 -11.02
N VAL A 144 -1.62 16.19 -11.31
CA VAL A 144 -1.82 15.39 -12.54
C VAL A 144 -2.96 16.03 -13.32
N SER A 145 -2.65 16.68 -14.43
CA SER A 145 -3.65 17.25 -15.33
C SER A 145 -4.11 16.24 -16.38
N ALA A 146 -5.20 16.55 -17.09
CA ALA A 146 -5.66 15.76 -18.23
C ALA A 146 -4.61 15.56 -19.35
N LEU A 147 -3.58 16.43 -19.42
CA LEU A 147 -2.47 16.27 -20.36
C LEU A 147 -1.48 15.18 -19.95
N VAL A 148 -1.39 14.89 -18.64
CA VAL A 148 -0.46 13.91 -18.07
C VAL A 148 -1.11 12.53 -17.96
N SER A 149 -2.41 12.48 -17.68
CA SER A 149 -3.17 11.24 -17.51
C SER A 149 -4.56 11.38 -18.12
N SER A 150 -4.95 10.42 -18.96
CA SER A 150 -6.31 10.28 -19.47
C SER A 150 -7.25 9.56 -18.50
N VAL A 151 -6.72 8.96 -17.42
CA VAL A 151 -7.49 8.13 -16.49
C VAL A 151 -8.21 8.98 -15.44
N ARG A 152 -7.49 9.90 -14.80
CA ARG A 152 -8.04 10.85 -13.83
C ARG A 152 -7.11 12.05 -13.65
N GLU A 153 -7.71 13.16 -13.24
CA GLU A 153 -6.98 14.34 -12.79
C GLU A 153 -6.77 14.29 -11.26
N VAL A 154 -5.62 14.77 -10.80
CA VAL A 154 -5.32 14.97 -9.39
C VAL A 154 -4.97 16.44 -9.22
N LEU A 155 -6.01 17.25 -8.98
CA LEU A 155 -5.94 18.71 -8.87
C LEU A 155 -6.89 19.20 -7.77
N PRO A 156 -6.59 20.33 -7.11
CA PRO A 156 -7.50 20.96 -6.16
C PRO A 156 -8.92 21.12 -6.72
N GLY A 157 -9.91 20.69 -5.94
CA GLY A 157 -11.33 20.78 -6.25
C GLY A 157 -11.88 19.69 -7.17
N ARG A 158 -11.07 18.72 -7.60
CA ARG A 158 -11.55 17.47 -8.23
C ARG A 158 -11.94 16.44 -7.17
N ASP A 159 -12.74 15.46 -7.57
CA ASP A 159 -13.07 14.33 -6.72
C ASP A 159 -12.01 13.23 -6.84
N TYR A 160 -11.63 12.68 -5.69
CA TYR A 160 -10.72 11.57 -5.54
C TYR A 160 -11.49 10.27 -5.73
N PHE A 161 -10.97 9.41 -6.59
CA PHE A 161 -11.41 8.04 -6.73
C PHE A 161 -10.22 7.17 -7.09
N ILE A 162 -10.20 5.92 -6.62
CA ILE A 162 -9.20 4.94 -7.05
C ILE A 162 -9.58 4.53 -8.47
N PRO A 163 -8.67 4.65 -9.46
CA PRO A 163 -8.96 4.21 -10.82
C PRO A 163 -9.39 2.75 -10.82
N PHE A 164 -10.51 2.45 -11.46
CA PHE A 164 -10.96 1.08 -11.61
C PHE A 164 -9.97 0.33 -12.50
N GLU A 165 -9.28 -0.66 -11.95
CA GLU A 165 -8.53 -1.62 -12.76
C GLU A 165 -9.54 -2.64 -13.29
N ASP A 166 -10.06 -2.36 -14.49
CA ASP A 166 -11.11 -3.17 -15.09
C ASP A 166 -10.73 -4.65 -15.12
N GLY A 167 -11.67 -5.48 -14.65
CA GLY A 167 -11.56 -6.93 -14.66
C GLY A 167 -10.78 -7.58 -13.52
N LYS A 168 -10.20 -6.83 -12.57
CA LYS A 168 -9.58 -7.42 -11.37
C LYS A 168 -10.58 -7.75 -10.26
N LEU A 169 -10.29 -8.84 -9.56
CA LEU A 169 -11.02 -9.34 -8.41
C LEU A 169 -10.57 -8.64 -7.13
N ASP A 170 -11.53 -8.20 -6.32
CA ASP A 170 -11.28 -7.82 -4.93
C ASP A 170 -11.04 -9.09 -4.10
N PRO A 171 -9.83 -9.29 -3.55
CA PRO A 171 -9.49 -10.55 -2.91
C PRO A 171 -10.27 -10.83 -1.61
N PHE A 172 -10.86 -9.81 -1.00
CA PHE A 172 -11.73 -9.99 0.18
C PHE A 172 -13.17 -10.34 -0.19
N ASN A 173 -13.59 -10.06 -1.44
CA ASN A 173 -14.96 -10.23 -1.90
C ASN A 173 -15.03 -11.03 -3.22
N THR A 174 -14.46 -12.24 -3.20
CA THR A 174 -14.39 -13.16 -4.34
C THR A 174 -14.79 -14.57 -3.90
N ASP A 175 -15.67 -15.21 -4.70
CA ASP A 175 -16.10 -16.61 -4.59
C ASP A 175 -15.29 -17.52 -5.53
N PHE A 176 -15.54 -18.83 -5.46
CA PHE A 176 -14.78 -19.79 -6.24
C PHE A 176 -15.07 -19.65 -7.74
N GLU A 177 -16.33 -19.46 -8.10
CA GLU A 177 -16.79 -19.38 -9.48
C GLU A 177 -16.11 -18.23 -10.23
N ARG A 178 -16.09 -17.01 -9.64
CA ARG A 178 -15.41 -15.86 -10.24
C ARG A 178 -13.90 -16.03 -10.26
N PHE A 179 -13.34 -16.64 -9.23
CA PHE A 179 -11.91 -16.91 -9.15
C PHE A 179 -11.49 -17.87 -10.25
N GLU A 180 -12.19 -19.00 -10.40
CA GLU A 180 -11.92 -20.01 -11.41
C GLU A 180 -12.03 -19.41 -12.82
N GLU A 181 -13.10 -18.65 -13.09
CA GLU A 181 -13.29 -17.94 -14.37
C GLU A 181 -12.10 -17.04 -14.73
N LYS A 182 -11.62 -16.24 -13.77
CA LYS A 182 -10.59 -15.21 -14.01
C LYS A 182 -9.16 -15.69 -13.90
N VAL A 183 -8.91 -16.74 -13.13
CA VAL A 183 -7.56 -17.19 -12.77
C VAL A 183 -7.21 -18.51 -13.46
N CYS A 184 -8.15 -19.43 -13.61
CA CYS A 184 -7.87 -20.82 -13.99
C CYS A 184 -8.12 -21.13 -15.49
N HIS A 185 -8.73 -20.23 -16.25
CA HIS A 185 -9.06 -20.50 -17.66
C HIS A 185 -8.27 -19.66 -18.68
N GLY A 186 -7.10 -19.15 -18.29
CA GLY A 186 -6.22 -18.36 -19.16
C GLY A 186 -5.07 -19.17 -19.77
N SER A 187 -4.43 -18.60 -20.80
CA SER A 187 -3.17 -19.13 -21.38
C SER A 187 -1.92 -18.65 -20.64
N LEU A 188 -2.10 -17.88 -19.56
CA LEU A 188 -1.01 -17.37 -18.74
C LEU A 188 -0.56 -18.44 -17.73
N PRO A 189 0.73 -18.42 -17.33
CA PRO A 189 1.18 -19.16 -16.17
C PRO A 189 0.32 -18.86 -14.93
N VAL A 190 0.07 -19.84 -14.07
CA VAL A 190 -0.75 -19.69 -12.85
C VAL A 190 -0.34 -18.47 -12.03
N PHE A 191 0.95 -18.30 -11.73
CA PHE A 191 1.43 -17.16 -10.93
C PHE A 191 1.08 -15.82 -11.61
N LYS A 192 1.15 -15.79 -12.94
CA LYS A 192 0.88 -14.59 -13.73
C LYS A 192 -0.60 -14.27 -13.79
N SER A 193 -1.42 -15.30 -14.01
CA SER A 193 -2.88 -15.20 -13.98
C SER A 193 -3.36 -14.59 -12.66
N LEU A 194 -2.84 -15.07 -11.53
CA LEU A 194 -3.14 -14.52 -10.20
C LEU A 194 -2.85 -13.02 -10.09
N TYR A 195 -1.61 -12.56 -10.32
CA TYR A 195 -1.29 -11.14 -10.08
C TYR A 195 -1.91 -10.19 -11.11
N THR A 196 -2.30 -10.69 -12.28
CA THR A 196 -3.03 -9.88 -13.27
C THR A 196 -4.53 -9.84 -13.01
N SER A 197 -5.10 -10.86 -12.38
CA SER A 197 -6.54 -10.99 -12.16
C SER A 197 -6.98 -10.58 -10.75
N VAL A 198 -6.07 -10.48 -9.77
CA VAL A 198 -6.41 -10.18 -8.38
C VAL A 198 -5.69 -8.91 -7.89
N THR A 199 -6.43 -8.00 -7.26
CA THR A 199 -5.89 -6.74 -6.75
C THR A 199 -4.84 -6.97 -5.66
N GLY A 200 -3.72 -6.24 -5.75
CA GLY A 200 -2.66 -6.22 -4.74
C GLY A 200 -1.69 -7.41 -4.73
N PHE A 201 -1.88 -8.39 -5.62
CA PHE A 201 -0.97 -9.52 -5.75
C PHE A 201 0.28 -9.14 -6.53
N SER A 202 1.44 -9.65 -6.08
CA SER A 202 2.70 -9.59 -6.80
C SER A 202 3.05 -10.93 -7.43
N PRO A 203 4.02 -10.98 -8.36
CA PRO A 203 4.55 -12.24 -8.85
C PRO A 203 5.04 -13.17 -7.73
N SER A 204 5.77 -12.63 -6.74
CA SER A 204 6.31 -13.43 -5.62
C SER A 204 5.23 -13.98 -4.71
N LEU A 205 4.21 -13.18 -4.38
CA LEU A 205 3.08 -13.66 -3.59
C LEU A 205 2.28 -14.72 -4.37
N SER A 206 2.09 -14.53 -5.68
CA SER A 206 1.35 -15.45 -6.53
C SER A 206 2.04 -16.79 -6.70
N GLU A 207 3.37 -16.78 -6.87
CA GLU A 207 4.19 -17.99 -6.86
C GLU A 207 4.08 -18.75 -5.53
N GLU A 208 4.06 -18.04 -4.41
CA GLU A 208 3.87 -18.66 -3.08
C GLU A 208 2.47 -19.25 -2.92
N VAL A 209 1.43 -18.60 -3.43
CA VAL A 209 0.05 -19.15 -3.41
C VAL A 209 -0.05 -20.42 -4.25
N ALA A 210 0.54 -20.43 -5.46
CA ALA A 210 0.60 -21.62 -6.31
C ALA A 210 1.38 -22.76 -5.63
N TYR A 211 2.55 -22.45 -5.07
CA TYR A 211 3.38 -23.40 -4.35
C TYR A 211 2.64 -24.04 -3.17
N ASN A 212 1.94 -23.24 -2.35
CA ASN A 212 1.16 -23.75 -1.22
C ASN A 212 -0.07 -24.57 -1.64
N ALA A 213 -0.53 -24.44 -2.88
CA ALA A 213 -1.55 -25.30 -3.48
C ALA A 213 -0.97 -26.61 -4.05
N GLY A 214 0.35 -26.81 -3.98
CA GLY A 214 1.03 -27.96 -4.59
C GLY A 214 1.21 -27.83 -6.11
N LEU A 215 1.14 -26.61 -6.64
CA LEU A 215 1.22 -26.33 -8.07
C LEU A 215 2.57 -25.70 -8.45
N ASP A 216 3.04 -26.01 -9.66
CA ASP A 216 4.09 -25.24 -10.31
C ASP A 216 3.46 -23.97 -10.91
N GLY A 217 3.81 -22.81 -10.38
CA GLY A 217 3.29 -21.52 -10.81
C GLY A 217 3.54 -21.21 -12.29
N GLN A 218 4.55 -21.82 -12.91
CA GLN A 218 4.92 -21.63 -14.32
C GLN A 218 4.02 -22.41 -15.29
N ARG A 219 3.25 -23.39 -14.81
CA ARG A 219 2.30 -24.15 -15.65
C ARG A 219 1.20 -23.24 -16.18
N SER A 220 0.70 -23.54 -17.37
CA SER A 220 -0.45 -22.84 -17.96
C SER A 220 -1.69 -23.02 -17.07
N SER A 221 -2.39 -21.93 -16.77
CA SER A 221 -3.60 -21.98 -15.94
C SER A 221 -4.71 -22.81 -16.59
N GLU A 222 -4.84 -22.80 -17.92
CA GLU A 222 -5.81 -23.65 -18.65
C GLU A 222 -5.62 -25.16 -18.43
N SER A 223 -4.45 -25.59 -17.95
CA SER A 223 -4.14 -27.01 -17.71
C SER A 223 -4.56 -27.50 -16.34
N LEU A 224 -5.12 -26.61 -15.50
CA LEU A 224 -5.58 -26.97 -14.16
C LEU A 224 -6.87 -27.80 -14.24
N SER A 225 -6.85 -28.94 -13.58
CA SER A 225 -8.06 -29.69 -13.25
C SER A 225 -8.91 -28.93 -12.22
N LEU A 226 -10.19 -29.29 -12.11
CA LEU A 226 -11.09 -28.72 -11.11
C LEU A 226 -10.54 -28.89 -9.67
N GLU A 227 -9.90 -30.02 -9.37
CA GLU A 227 -9.26 -30.25 -8.07
C GLU A 227 -8.09 -29.30 -7.82
N GLU A 228 -7.24 -29.08 -8.83
CA GLU A 228 -6.14 -28.12 -8.75
C GLU A 228 -6.64 -26.67 -8.62
N SER A 229 -7.71 -26.30 -9.35
CA SER A 229 -8.37 -24.99 -9.23
C SER A 229 -8.93 -24.75 -7.83
N LEU A 230 -9.58 -25.76 -7.23
CA LEU A 230 -10.07 -25.71 -5.86
C LEU A 230 -8.93 -25.59 -4.85
N ALA A 231 -7.85 -26.37 -5.01
CA ALA A 231 -6.66 -26.28 -4.15
C ALA A 231 -6.02 -24.87 -4.22
N LEU A 232 -5.93 -24.30 -5.42
CA LEU A 232 -5.43 -22.94 -5.62
C LEU A 232 -6.30 -21.91 -4.93
N PHE A 233 -7.63 -21.99 -5.07
CA PHE A 233 -8.56 -21.10 -4.39
C PHE A 233 -8.48 -21.22 -2.86
N GLN A 234 -8.34 -22.43 -2.32
CA GLN A 234 -8.16 -22.65 -0.88
C GLN A 234 -6.85 -22.04 -0.36
N SER A 235 -5.75 -22.21 -1.11
CA SER A 235 -4.47 -21.57 -0.82
C SER A 235 -4.59 -20.04 -0.83
N PHE A 236 -5.24 -19.49 -1.85
CA PHE A 236 -5.56 -18.07 -1.96
C PHE A 236 -6.37 -17.57 -0.75
N LYS A 237 -7.48 -18.22 -0.39
CA LYS A 237 -8.29 -17.83 0.78
C LYS A 237 -7.53 -17.95 2.08
N LYS A 238 -6.63 -18.93 2.22
CA LYS A 238 -5.77 -19.06 3.40
C LYS A 238 -4.82 -17.86 3.52
N THR A 239 -4.17 -17.47 2.42
CA THR A 239 -3.33 -16.26 2.38
C THR A 239 -4.11 -15.01 2.76
N MET A 240 -5.34 -14.85 2.26
CA MET A 240 -6.18 -13.72 2.64
C MET A 240 -6.53 -13.71 4.12
N ARG A 241 -6.84 -14.87 4.72
CA ARG A 241 -7.09 -14.97 6.17
C ARG A 241 -5.88 -14.57 7.02
N ILE A 242 -4.67 -14.93 6.60
CA ILE A 242 -3.42 -14.51 7.27
C ILE A 242 -3.28 -12.98 7.22
N ILE A 243 -3.55 -12.36 6.06
CA ILE A 243 -3.53 -10.90 5.89
C ILE A 243 -4.60 -10.24 6.78
N GLU A 244 -5.84 -10.74 6.78
CA GLU A 244 -6.94 -10.21 7.61
C GLU A 244 -6.65 -10.37 9.11
N GLY A 245 -6.07 -11.51 9.49
CA GLY A 245 -5.62 -11.81 10.85
C GLY A 245 -4.40 -11.02 11.31
N ARG A 246 -3.76 -10.27 10.40
CA ARG A 246 -2.53 -9.49 10.65
C ARG A 246 -1.36 -10.36 11.12
N GLU A 247 -1.31 -11.60 10.64
CA GLU A 247 -0.27 -12.58 10.94
C GLU A 247 0.94 -12.38 10.00
N PHE A 248 1.57 -11.21 10.08
CA PHE A 248 2.71 -10.85 9.23
C PHE A 248 4.03 -11.38 9.80
N ALA A 249 4.92 -11.79 8.90
CA ALA A 249 6.29 -12.20 9.22
C ALA A 249 7.23 -11.58 8.17
N PRO A 250 7.55 -10.27 8.28
CA PRO A 250 8.33 -9.58 7.28
C PRO A 250 9.74 -10.18 7.14
N ALA A 251 10.18 -10.36 5.91
CA ALA A 251 11.47 -10.98 5.61
C ALA A 251 12.18 -10.28 4.44
N ILE A 252 13.51 -10.33 4.47
CA ILE A 252 14.37 -9.92 3.35
C ILE A 252 14.89 -11.19 2.67
N ILE A 253 14.79 -11.21 1.34
CA ILE A 253 15.25 -12.33 0.52
C ILE A 253 16.52 -11.92 -0.21
N TYR A 254 17.58 -12.70 0.00
CA TYR A 254 18.90 -12.44 -0.58
C TYR A 254 19.15 -13.30 -1.81
N ASP A 255 19.68 -12.69 -2.86
CA ASP A 255 20.20 -13.40 -4.05
C ASP A 255 21.71 -13.27 -4.07
N LYS A 256 22.43 -14.38 -3.89
CA LYS A 256 23.91 -14.41 -3.79
C LYS A 256 24.47 -13.42 -2.77
N GLY A 257 23.81 -13.29 -1.61
CA GLY A 257 24.22 -12.38 -0.53
C GLY A 257 23.82 -10.91 -0.72
N ILE A 258 23.12 -10.58 -1.80
CA ILE A 258 22.63 -9.22 -2.07
C ILE A 258 21.12 -9.16 -1.79
N PRO A 259 20.63 -8.21 -0.98
CA PRO A 259 19.19 -8.01 -0.79
C PRO A 259 18.50 -7.83 -2.14
N SER A 260 17.54 -8.69 -2.44
CA SER A 260 16.87 -8.71 -3.75
C SER A 260 15.41 -8.25 -3.66
N GLN A 261 14.72 -8.62 -2.58
CA GLN A 261 13.33 -8.26 -2.31
C GLN A 261 13.04 -8.33 -0.80
N PHE A 262 11.96 -7.69 -0.40
CA PHE A 262 11.35 -7.87 0.92
C PHE A 262 9.91 -8.33 0.73
N THR A 263 9.35 -8.99 1.75
CA THR A 263 8.02 -9.60 1.70
C THR A 263 7.31 -9.43 3.04
N ALA A 264 5.98 -9.43 3.03
CA ALA A 264 5.17 -9.37 4.25
C ALA A 264 5.13 -10.72 5.01
N PHE A 265 5.61 -11.79 4.36
CA PHE A 265 5.60 -13.17 4.84
C PHE A 265 6.92 -13.85 4.49
N ASP A 266 7.28 -14.87 5.27
CA ASP A 266 8.35 -15.79 4.90
C ASP A 266 7.87 -16.71 3.75
N LEU A 267 8.45 -16.51 2.55
CA LEU A 267 8.04 -17.23 1.33
C LEU A 267 8.79 -18.56 1.22
N LYS A 268 8.08 -19.68 1.33
CA LYS A 268 8.68 -21.03 1.33
C LYS A 268 9.21 -21.44 -0.03
N ASN A 269 8.60 -20.98 -1.12
CA ASN A 269 9.05 -21.29 -2.49
C ASN A 269 10.48 -20.77 -2.76
N ASN A 270 10.96 -19.79 -1.98
CA ASN A 270 12.30 -19.22 -2.12
C ASN A 270 13.39 -19.96 -1.34
N SER A 271 13.18 -21.20 -0.89
CA SER A 271 14.13 -22.00 -0.08
C SER A 271 15.57 -22.15 -0.63
N LYS A 272 15.86 -21.75 -1.89
CA LYS A 272 17.23 -21.63 -2.44
C LYS A 272 17.91 -20.27 -2.16
N LYS A 273 17.17 -19.31 -1.59
CA LYS A 273 17.59 -17.96 -1.20
C LYS A 273 17.44 -17.84 0.32
N ILE A 274 18.46 -17.32 0.99
CA ILE A 274 18.45 -17.16 2.45
C ILE A 274 17.44 -16.05 2.79
N SER A 275 16.51 -16.33 3.72
CA SER A 275 15.61 -15.34 4.32
C SER A 275 16.12 -14.93 5.70
N GLU A 276 16.08 -13.63 6.00
CA GLU A 276 16.27 -13.11 7.36
C GLU A 276 15.02 -12.35 7.80
N HIS A 277 14.59 -12.59 9.04
CA HIS A 277 13.42 -11.92 9.63
C HIS A 277 13.78 -10.50 10.07
N MET A 278 12.87 -9.55 9.83
CA MET A 278 13.00 -8.18 10.33
C MET A 278 12.37 -8.07 11.74
N GLU A 279 13.07 -7.42 12.67
CA GLU A 279 12.57 -7.06 14.01
C GLU A 279 11.61 -5.86 14.00
#